data_AF-A0A1X0UDU3-F1
#
_entry.id   AF-A0A1X0UDU3-F1
#
_cell.length_a   1.000
_cell.length_b   1.000
_cell.length_c   1.000
_cell.angle_alpha   90.00
_cell.angle_beta   90.00
_cell.angle_gamma   90.00
#
_symmetry.space_group_name_H-M   'P 1'
#
loop_
_entity.id
_entity.type
_entity.pdbx_description
1 polymer ?
#
loop_
_entity_poly.entity_id
_entity_poly.type
_entity_poly.pdbx_seq_one_letter_code
_entity_poly.pdbx_strand_id
1 'polypeptide(L)'
;MNAIRYWRESIAAVLAVALVAVAFVVPYLDNELITPIINRTPQQVRDFADAAPLFGFRELHLGWGTPFAIFIAIAGVLWGPEIARRLSWRMLLPLTWGVSLAWTMALAMVDGWRRGFSTRLSSIDEYLHEVPDITDIPAMLQGFSERILDYQADSWTTHVSGHPPGALLTFVWLDRLGLSGGAWAAWLCVLVGTSAAMALMVTVRALGDETMARRAAPFVALAPAAVWLAVSADAFYAGVVAWGIALLALSMQENRRPVSLAAGVLLGFGVYLNYGLALMALPAAAVLVAGRAVRPAVWSLLGAIAGALVVAAIFTAYGFWWFDGYELVQERYYQGIATDRPFEYWGWANFAALFCAVGIAVPAAFPRIFSRVQPINLLVIAGLAAVVMADLSQLSKAETERIWLPFAMWMLLAPAVLPQRTHRFWLGLQVLVALAINHLLFTNW
;
A
#
# COMPACT_ATOMS: atom_id res chain seq x y z
N MET A 1 5.50 -28.52 -26.39
CA MET A 1 6.47 -27.50 -26.84
C MET A 1 6.23 -26.07 -26.32
N ASN A 2 5.22 -25.79 -25.48
CA ASN A 2 5.05 -24.43 -24.88
C ASN A 2 5.87 -24.19 -23.59
N ALA A 3 6.31 -25.26 -22.89
CA ALA A 3 7.01 -25.15 -21.61
C ALA A 3 8.40 -24.48 -21.72
N ILE A 4 9.10 -24.63 -22.85
CA ILE A 4 10.44 -24.06 -23.06
C ILE A 4 10.37 -22.52 -23.22
N ARG A 5 9.20 -21.94 -23.54
CA ARG A 5 9.10 -20.49 -23.85
C ARG A 5 8.93 -19.59 -22.62
N TYR A 6 8.48 -20.13 -21.48
CA TYR A 6 8.13 -19.36 -20.28
C TYR A 6 8.72 -19.92 -18.98
N TRP A 7 9.80 -20.70 -19.08
CA TRP A 7 10.34 -21.44 -17.95
C TRP A 7 10.84 -20.53 -16.82
N ARG A 8 11.39 -19.34 -17.14
CA ARG A 8 11.89 -18.39 -16.14
C ARG A 8 10.75 -17.83 -15.29
N GLU A 9 9.65 -17.46 -15.94
CA GLU A 9 8.45 -16.95 -15.29
C GLU A 9 7.79 -18.04 -14.43
N SER A 10 7.73 -19.28 -14.94
CA SER A 10 7.23 -20.42 -14.17
C SER A 10 8.10 -20.72 -12.95
N ILE A 11 9.42 -20.71 -13.07
CA ILE A 11 10.33 -20.91 -11.91
C ILE A 11 10.14 -19.81 -10.89
N ALA A 12 10.11 -18.54 -11.31
CA ALA A 12 9.91 -17.42 -10.39
C ALA A 12 8.57 -17.50 -9.66
N ALA A 13 7.50 -17.90 -10.36
CA ALA A 13 6.19 -18.15 -9.75
C ALA A 13 6.23 -19.30 -8.74
N VAL A 14 6.85 -20.42 -9.08
CA VAL A 14 6.98 -21.59 -8.19
C VAL A 14 7.79 -21.24 -6.94
N LEU A 15 8.90 -20.51 -7.08
CA LEU A 15 9.69 -20.05 -5.94
C LEU A 15 8.90 -19.10 -5.03
N ALA A 16 8.09 -18.20 -5.60
CA ALA A 16 7.23 -17.32 -4.82
C ALA A 16 6.13 -18.10 -4.07
N VAL A 17 5.50 -19.07 -4.73
CA VAL A 17 4.51 -19.96 -4.09
C VAL A 17 5.17 -20.79 -2.98
N ALA A 18 6.38 -21.31 -3.23
CA ALA A 18 7.13 -22.06 -2.22
C ALA A 18 7.48 -21.18 -1.01
N LEU A 19 7.94 -19.93 -1.23
CA LEU A 19 8.20 -18.96 -0.17
C LEU A 19 6.95 -18.71 0.68
N VAL A 20 5.80 -18.47 0.02
CA VAL A 20 4.51 -18.27 0.69
C VAL A 20 4.13 -19.51 1.51
N ALA A 21 4.17 -20.69 0.91
CA ALA A 21 3.84 -21.94 1.60
C ALA A 21 4.76 -22.20 2.80
N VAL A 22 6.07 -22.00 2.65
CA VAL A 22 7.04 -22.15 3.73
C VAL A 22 6.75 -21.15 4.85
N ALA A 23 6.42 -19.89 4.53
CA ALA A 23 6.06 -18.88 5.52
C ALA A 23 4.82 -19.29 6.33
N PHE A 24 3.78 -19.86 5.71
CA PHE A 24 2.62 -20.35 6.45
C PHE A 24 2.90 -21.61 7.27
N VAL A 25 3.84 -22.47 6.86
CA VAL A 25 4.07 -23.77 7.53
C VAL A 25 5.05 -23.64 8.70
N VAL A 26 6.14 -22.89 8.53
CA VAL A 26 7.22 -22.77 9.53
C VAL A 26 6.73 -22.40 10.95
N PRO A 27 5.78 -21.45 11.13
CA PRO A 27 5.21 -21.13 12.43
C PRO A 27 4.64 -22.32 13.22
N TYR A 28 4.23 -23.38 12.53
CA TYR A 28 3.60 -24.57 13.13
C TYR A 28 4.53 -25.79 13.23
N LEU A 29 5.84 -25.62 12.96
CA LEU A 29 6.84 -26.69 13.06
C LEU A 29 7.52 -26.76 14.43
N ASP A 30 7.04 -26.02 15.43
CA ASP A 30 7.61 -25.93 16.78
C ASP A 30 9.12 -25.61 16.79
N ASN A 31 9.58 -24.81 15.83
CA ASN A 31 10.95 -24.34 15.77
C ASN A 31 11.11 -23.08 16.66
N GLU A 32 11.96 -23.16 17.68
CA GLU A 32 12.24 -22.04 18.58
C GLU A 32 13.12 -20.96 17.93
N LEU A 33 13.93 -21.33 16.93
CA LEU A 33 14.86 -20.41 16.25
C LEU A 33 14.17 -19.56 15.17
N ILE A 34 13.09 -20.07 14.57
CA ILE A 34 12.39 -19.40 13.46
C ILE A 34 10.90 -19.41 13.78
N THR A 35 10.43 -18.34 14.39
CA THR A 35 9.06 -18.19 14.89
C THR A 35 8.51 -16.81 14.60
N PRO A 36 7.20 -16.66 14.33
CA PRO A 36 6.60 -15.33 14.15
C PRO A 36 6.60 -14.49 15.43
N ILE A 37 6.62 -15.12 16.61
CA ILE A 37 6.64 -14.40 17.88
C ILE A 37 7.51 -15.14 18.92
N ILE A 38 8.32 -14.38 19.66
CA ILE A 38 9.05 -14.81 20.85
C ILE A 38 8.28 -14.36 22.10
N ASN A 39 8.46 -15.05 23.24
CA ASN A 39 7.65 -14.85 24.47
C ASN A 39 6.16 -15.24 24.30
N ARG A 40 5.94 -16.49 23.85
CA ARG A 40 4.62 -17.01 23.43
C ARG A 40 3.68 -17.32 24.60
N THR A 41 2.84 -16.38 25.04
CA THR A 41 1.57 -16.82 25.64
C THR A 41 0.61 -17.30 24.54
N PRO A 42 -0.24 -18.32 24.80
CA PRO A 42 -1.22 -18.77 23.79
C PRO A 42 -2.13 -17.66 23.28
N GLN A 43 -2.37 -16.62 24.11
CA GLN A 43 -3.15 -15.45 23.74
C GLN A 43 -2.38 -14.53 22.77
N GLN A 44 -1.11 -14.21 23.04
CA GLN A 44 -0.29 -13.40 22.12
C GLN A 44 -0.10 -14.07 20.76
N VAL A 45 0.05 -15.40 20.72
CA VAL A 45 0.10 -16.12 19.44
C VAL A 45 -1.20 -15.94 18.66
N ARG A 46 -2.36 -16.05 19.32
CA ARG A 46 -3.65 -15.82 18.66
C ARG A 46 -3.81 -14.38 18.18
N ASP A 47 -3.42 -13.41 19.00
CA ASP A 47 -3.67 -12.00 18.72
C ASP A 47 -2.74 -11.45 17.62
N PHE A 48 -1.51 -11.97 17.53
CA PHE A 48 -0.47 -11.40 16.65
C PHE A 48 0.09 -12.33 15.57
N ALA A 49 -0.19 -13.64 15.63
CA ALA A 49 0.45 -14.62 14.75
C ALA A 49 -0.47 -15.78 14.31
N ASP A 50 -1.79 -15.71 14.52
CA ASP A 50 -2.69 -16.83 14.23
C ASP A 50 -2.68 -17.24 12.75
N ALA A 51 -2.67 -16.25 11.85
CA ALA A 51 -2.61 -16.42 10.40
C ALA A 51 -1.23 -16.11 9.79
N ALA A 52 -0.15 -16.14 10.60
CA ALA A 52 1.19 -15.81 10.13
C ALA A 52 1.53 -16.56 8.82
N PRO A 53 2.12 -15.88 7.80
CA PRO A 53 2.72 -14.55 7.85
C PRO A 53 1.76 -13.38 7.69
N LEU A 54 0.46 -13.61 7.47
CA LEU A 54 -0.53 -12.54 7.37
C LEU A 54 -1.05 -12.17 8.76
N PHE A 55 -1.31 -10.88 8.96
CA PHE A 55 -1.89 -10.38 10.19
C PHE A 55 -3.42 -10.47 10.15
N GLY A 56 -3.95 -11.37 10.95
CA GLY A 56 -5.38 -11.65 11.05
C GLY A 56 -5.62 -13.01 11.69
N PHE A 57 -6.87 -13.44 11.62
CA PHE A 57 -7.36 -14.64 12.27
C PHE A 57 -7.84 -15.65 11.24
N ARG A 58 -7.63 -16.93 11.51
CA ARG A 58 -8.18 -18.02 10.70
C ARG A 58 -9.67 -18.16 10.99
N GLU A 59 -10.48 -17.51 10.20
CA GLU A 59 -11.93 -17.47 10.33
C GLU A 59 -12.56 -17.62 8.95
N LEU A 60 -13.38 -18.64 8.75
CA LEU A 60 -14.17 -18.77 7.52
C LEU A 60 -15.36 -17.82 7.60
N HIS A 61 -15.50 -16.96 6.60
CA HIS A 61 -16.56 -15.95 6.57
C HIS A 61 -17.10 -15.77 5.16
N LEU A 62 -18.43 -15.68 5.08
CA LEU A 62 -19.20 -15.52 3.86
C LEU A 62 -20.29 -14.48 4.14
N GLY A 63 -20.52 -13.59 3.19
CA GLY A 63 -21.52 -12.55 3.36
C GLY A 63 -22.01 -11.97 2.04
N TRP A 64 -22.75 -10.87 2.15
CA TRP A 64 -23.42 -10.26 1.00
C TRP A 64 -22.45 -9.78 -0.08
N GLY A 65 -21.20 -9.44 0.30
CA GLY A 65 -20.14 -9.08 -0.64
C GLY A 65 -19.65 -10.23 -1.53
N THR A 66 -19.72 -11.48 -1.06
CA THR A 66 -19.19 -12.67 -1.74
C THR A 66 -19.70 -12.83 -3.18
N PRO A 67 -21.02 -12.83 -3.47
CA PRO A 67 -21.51 -12.96 -4.86
C PRO A 67 -21.04 -11.82 -5.77
N PHE A 68 -20.94 -10.59 -5.27
CA PHE A 68 -20.44 -9.45 -6.04
C PHE A 68 -18.94 -9.59 -6.32
N ALA A 69 -18.16 -10.02 -5.34
CA ALA A 69 -16.74 -10.27 -5.50
C ALA A 69 -16.51 -11.35 -6.57
N ILE A 70 -17.20 -12.50 -6.48
CA ILE A 70 -17.12 -13.56 -7.49
C ILE A 70 -17.49 -13.04 -8.89
N PHE A 71 -18.56 -12.25 -9.00
CA PHE A 71 -18.97 -11.66 -10.28
C PHE A 71 -17.90 -10.74 -10.86
N ILE A 72 -17.37 -9.82 -10.06
CA ILE A 72 -16.31 -8.87 -10.48
C ILE A 72 -15.05 -9.64 -10.88
N ALA A 73 -14.66 -10.66 -10.12
CA ALA A 73 -13.51 -11.52 -10.42
C ALA A 73 -13.66 -12.23 -11.76
N ILE A 74 -14.79 -12.90 -11.99
CA ILE A 74 -15.07 -13.59 -13.27
C ILE A 74 -15.09 -12.58 -14.43
N ALA A 75 -15.81 -11.47 -14.27
CA ALA A 75 -15.92 -10.46 -15.31
C ALA A 75 -14.56 -9.84 -15.66
N GLY A 76 -13.77 -9.54 -14.64
CA GLY A 76 -12.42 -8.99 -14.77
C GLY A 76 -11.45 -9.93 -15.46
N VAL A 77 -11.46 -11.22 -15.11
CA VAL A 77 -10.60 -12.24 -15.74
C VAL A 77 -10.99 -12.48 -17.20
N LEU A 78 -12.29 -12.61 -17.50
CA LEU A 78 -12.76 -12.93 -18.83
C LEU A 78 -12.66 -11.75 -19.80
N TRP A 79 -13.11 -10.56 -19.38
CA TRP A 79 -13.27 -9.41 -20.25
C TRP A 79 -12.28 -8.27 -19.98
N GLY A 80 -11.70 -8.18 -18.77
CA GLY A 80 -10.83 -7.08 -18.36
C GLY A 80 -9.69 -6.77 -19.34
N PRO A 81 -8.84 -7.74 -19.74
CA PRO A 81 -7.76 -7.50 -20.70
C PRO A 81 -8.24 -6.94 -22.04
N GLU A 82 -9.38 -7.42 -22.53
CA GLU A 82 -9.91 -7.02 -23.85
C GLU A 82 -10.58 -5.64 -23.79
N ILE A 83 -11.33 -5.37 -22.72
CA ILE A 83 -11.92 -4.06 -22.45
C ILE A 83 -10.83 -3.00 -22.31
N ALA A 84 -9.78 -3.27 -21.51
CA ALA A 84 -8.68 -2.34 -21.28
C ALA A 84 -7.90 -1.99 -22.56
N ARG A 85 -7.81 -2.95 -23.49
CA ARG A 85 -7.19 -2.77 -24.80
C ARG A 85 -8.01 -1.87 -25.73
N ARG A 86 -9.34 -1.96 -25.71
CA ARG A 86 -10.24 -1.29 -26.68
C ARG A 86 -10.76 0.06 -26.22
N LEU A 87 -10.94 0.27 -24.92
CA LEU A 87 -11.57 1.49 -24.41
C LEU A 87 -10.77 2.75 -24.75
N SER A 88 -11.47 3.86 -24.94
CA SER A 88 -10.80 5.16 -24.99
C SER A 88 -10.10 5.43 -23.66
N TRP A 89 -8.96 6.13 -23.70
CA TRP A 89 -8.20 6.40 -22.48
C TRP A 89 -9.03 7.15 -21.42
N ARG A 90 -9.88 8.07 -21.87
CA ARG A 90 -10.78 8.85 -20.99
C ARG A 90 -11.74 7.98 -20.19
N MET A 91 -12.15 6.84 -20.74
CA MET A 91 -13.02 5.87 -20.05
C MET A 91 -12.23 4.82 -19.27
N LEU A 92 -11.04 4.46 -19.73
CA LEU A 92 -10.20 3.46 -19.07
C LEU A 92 -9.85 3.87 -17.64
N LEU A 93 -9.47 5.13 -17.42
CA LEU A 93 -9.08 5.63 -16.09
C LEU A 93 -10.19 5.52 -15.04
N PRO A 94 -11.37 6.16 -15.23
CA PRO A 94 -12.45 6.06 -14.25
C PRO A 94 -13.00 4.64 -14.14
N LEU A 95 -12.97 3.83 -15.21
CA LEU A 95 -13.38 2.43 -15.10
C LEU A 95 -12.40 1.60 -14.26
N THR A 96 -11.09 1.80 -14.42
CA THR A 96 -10.07 1.09 -13.63
C THR A 96 -10.23 1.42 -12.15
N TRP A 97 -10.44 2.70 -11.83
CA TRP A 97 -10.74 3.12 -10.45
C TRP A 97 -12.07 2.55 -9.95
N GLY A 98 -13.14 2.65 -10.74
CA GLY A 98 -14.46 2.13 -10.38
C GLY A 98 -14.46 0.63 -10.13
N VAL A 99 -13.71 -0.15 -10.92
CA VAL A 99 -13.52 -1.59 -10.69
C VAL A 99 -12.71 -1.84 -9.42
N SER A 100 -11.62 -1.10 -9.19
CA SER A 100 -10.82 -1.20 -7.96
C SER A 100 -11.65 -0.90 -6.71
N LEU A 101 -12.48 0.14 -6.78
CA LEU A 101 -13.42 0.53 -5.73
C LEU A 101 -14.49 -0.55 -5.51
N ALA A 102 -15.15 -1.00 -6.57
CA ALA A 102 -16.18 -2.03 -6.48
C ALA A 102 -15.63 -3.37 -5.96
N TRP A 103 -14.41 -3.73 -6.37
CA TRP A 103 -13.70 -4.91 -5.92
C TRP A 103 -13.39 -4.83 -4.42
N THR A 104 -12.78 -3.72 -3.98
CA THR A 104 -12.47 -3.45 -2.56
C THR A 104 -13.73 -3.46 -1.70
N MET A 105 -14.79 -2.78 -2.16
CA MET A 105 -16.07 -2.77 -1.44
C MET A 105 -16.74 -4.13 -1.39
N ALA A 106 -16.69 -4.91 -2.48
CA ALA A 106 -17.26 -6.25 -2.50
C ALA A 106 -16.55 -7.17 -1.50
N LEU A 107 -15.22 -7.06 -1.37
CA LEU A 107 -14.44 -7.80 -0.38
C LEU A 107 -14.76 -7.36 1.06
N ALA A 108 -14.80 -6.04 1.32
CA ALA A 108 -15.16 -5.50 2.65
C ALA A 108 -16.58 -5.89 3.08
N MET A 109 -17.53 -5.94 2.14
CA MET A 109 -18.92 -6.32 2.42
C MET A 109 -19.12 -7.83 2.64
N VAL A 110 -18.07 -8.66 2.54
CA VAL A 110 -18.12 -10.05 3.05
C VAL A 110 -18.37 -10.05 4.56
N ASP A 111 -17.76 -9.10 5.28
CA ASP A 111 -18.00 -8.89 6.72
C ASP A 111 -19.20 -7.99 7.01
N GLY A 112 -19.84 -7.45 5.97
CA GLY A 112 -20.99 -6.55 6.06
C GLY A 112 -20.63 -5.12 6.50
N TRP A 113 -21.62 -4.23 6.46
CA TRP A 113 -21.43 -2.79 6.64
C TRP A 113 -20.80 -2.40 7.98
N ARG A 114 -21.21 -3.05 9.07
CA ARG A 114 -20.72 -2.67 10.41
C ARG A 114 -19.31 -3.19 10.66
N ARG A 115 -19.15 -4.53 10.67
CA ARG A 115 -17.88 -5.22 10.98
C ARG A 115 -16.81 -4.91 9.94
N GLY A 116 -17.14 -4.97 8.65
CA GLY A 116 -16.18 -4.81 7.56
C GLY A 116 -15.92 -3.37 7.10
N PHE A 117 -16.66 -2.38 7.60
CA PHE A 117 -16.54 -1.01 7.08
C PHE A 117 -16.68 0.09 8.12
N SER A 118 -17.88 0.28 8.69
CA SER A 118 -18.17 1.50 9.44
C SER A 118 -17.47 1.62 10.80
N THR A 119 -17.07 0.50 11.42
CA THR A 119 -16.44 0.51 12.76
C THR A 119 -14.97 0.12 12.75
N ARG A 120 -14.38 -0.18 11.59
CA ARG A 120 -12.99 -0.65 11.47
C ARG A 120 -11.98 0.37 12.01
N LEU A 121 -12.11 1.62 11.59
CA LEU A 121 -11.26 2.73 12.07
C LEU A 121 -11.70 3.30 13.43
N SER A 122 -12.61 2.63 14.15
CA SER A 122 -13.16 3.13 15.42
C SER A 122 -12.73 2.31 16.63
N SER A 123 -11.69 1.47 16.48
CA SER A 123 -11.07 0.79 17.62
C SER A 123 -10.28 1.79 18.48
N ILE A 124 -9.89 1.36 19.67
CA ILE A 124 -9.12 2.20 20.60
C ILE A 124 -7.73 2.53 20.07
N ASP A 125 -7.16 1.68 19.24
CA ASP A 125 -5.81 1.86 18.68
C ASP A 125 -5.77 2.84 17.50
N GLU A 126 -6.93 3.20 16.95
CA GLU A 126 -7.09 3.96 15.70
C GLU A 126 -7.11 5.48 15.90
N TYR A 127 -6.81 6.21 14.82
CA TYR A 127 -6.75 7.68 14.82
C TYR A 127 -8.05 8.33 15.33
N LEU A 128 -9.21 7.75 15.00
CA LEU A 128 -10.50 8.32 15.36
C LEU A 128 -10.77 8.34 16.86
N HIS A 129 -10.05 7.52 17.64
CA HIS A 129 -10.18 7.54 19.09
C HIS A 129 -9.73 8.89 19.67
N GLU A 130 -8.66 9.48 19.12
CA GLU A 130 -8.07 10.72 19.60
C GLU A 130 -8.77 11.98 19.06
N VAL A 131 -9.46 11.88 17.92
CA VAL A 131 -10.06 13.03 17.22
C VAL A 131 -10.96 13.90 18.11
N PRO A 132 -11.89 13.34 18.93
CA PRO A 132 -12.78 14.15 19.77
C PRO A 132 -12.04 15.04 20.78
N ASP A 133 -10.88 14.60 21.26
CA ASP A 133 -10.11 15.29 22.30
C ASP A 133 -9.23 16.42 21.74
N ILE A 134 -9.06 16.49 20.41
CA ILE A 134 -8.26 17.54 19.77
C ILE A 134 -9.07 18.83 19.59
N THR A 135 -9.09 19.69 20.61
CA THR A 135 -9.79 21.00 20.54
C THR A 135 -8.95 22.11 19.91
N ASP A 136 -7.62 22.01 19.95
CA ASP A 136 -6.67 23.02 19.45
C ASP A 136 -5.59 22.34 18.59
N ILE A 137 -5.61 22.58 17.28
CA ILE A 137 -4.67 22.00 16.32
C ILE A 137 -3.24 22.54 16.53
N PRO A 138 -3.01 23.87 16.61
CA PRO A 138 -1.69 24.40 16.94
C PRO A 138 -1.08 23.80 18.20
N ALA A 139 -1.85 23.70 19.30
CA ALA A 139 -1.37 23.11 20.54
C ALA A 139 -1.04 21.62 20.39
N MET A 140 -1.91 20.87 19.69
CA MET A 140 -1.66 19.45 19.38
C MET A 140 -0.39 19.24 18.56
N LEU A 141 -0.10 20.11 17.58
CA LEU A 141 1.12 20.01 16.77
C LEU A 141 2.39 20.34 17.56
N GLN A 142 2.33 21.36 18.43
CA GLN A 142 3.47 21.73 19.29
C GLN A 142 3.81 20.62 20.29
N GLY A 143 2.80 20.03 20.93
CA GLY A 143 2.98 18.96 21.92
C GLY A 143 3.00 17.54 21.34
N PHE A 144 2.94 17.37 20.01
CA PHE A 144 2.72 16.05 19.40
C PHE A 144 3.81 15.04 19.80
N SER A 145 5.08 15.48 19.73
CA SER A 145 6.23 14.61 19.99
C SER A 145 6.32 14.16 21.45
N GLU A 146 5.87 14.99 22.40
CA GLU A 146 5.94 14.70 23.83
C GLU A 146 5.13 13.45 24.22
N ARG A 147 4.08 13.16 23.45
CA ARG A 147 3.13 12.07 23.70
C ARG A 147 3.41 10.81 22.87
N ILE A 148 4.52 10.73 22.12
CA ILE A 148 4.84 9.58 21.25
C ILE A 148 5.24 8.34 22.06
N LEU A 149 6.13 8.50 23.05
CA LEU A 149 6.67 7.39 23.82
C LEU A 149 5.57 6.72 24.66
N ASP A 150 5.72 5.42 24.88
CA ASP A 150 4.82 4.64 25.72
C ASP A 150 5.03 4.88 27.21
N TYR A 151 4.11 4.32 28.00
CA TYR A 151 4.15 4.30 29.47
C TYR A 151 4.02 5.68 30.13
N GLN A 152 3.39 6.63 29.45
CA GLN A 152 2.98 7.92 30.01
C GLN A 152 1.46 7.96 30.12
N ALA A 153 0.93 8.80 31.01
CA ALA A 153 -0.52 8.86 31.25
C ALA A 153 -1.30 9.40 30.05
N ASP A 154 -0.62 10.21 29.21
CA ASP A 154 -1.15 10.93 28.06
C ASP A 154 -0.51 10.48 26.74
N SER A 155 0.17 9.32 26.71
CA SER A 155 0.69 8.74 25.48
C SER A 155 -0.41 8.61 24.41
N TRP A 156 -0.05 8.90 23.16
CA TRP A 156 -0.92 8.65 22.01
C TRP A 156 -1.24 7.16 21.86
N THR A 157 -2.41 6.87 21.29
CA THR A 157 -2.76 5.51 20.84
C THR A 157 -1.75 4.94 19.85
N THR A 158 -1.78 3.61 19.68
CA THR A 158 -0.82 2.85 18.88
C THR A 158 -0.63 3.40 17.46
N HIS A 159 -1.71 3.68 16.72
CA HIS A 159 -1.57 4.19 15.35
C HIS A 159 -1.17 5.66 15.27
N VAL A 160 -1.60 6.48 16.23
CA VAL A 160 -1.23 7.90 16.28
C VAL A 160 0.25 8.06 16.63
N SER A 161 0.73 7.35 17.65
CA SER A 161 2.15 7.37 18.04
C SER A 161 3.08 6.84 16.95
N GLY A 162 2.63 5.89 16.12
CA GLY A 162 3.44 5.32 15.04
C GLY A 162 3.64 6.21 13.81
N HIS A 163 2.97 7.37 13.72
CA HIS A 163 2.92 8.19 12.50
C HIS A 163 3.13 9.68 12.80
N PRO A 164 3.63 10.48 11.82
CA PRO A 164 3.67 11.92 11.99
C PRO A 164 2.25 12.52 12.02
N PRO A 165 2.09 13.75 12.54
CA PRO A 165 0.79 14.32 12.88
C PRO A 165 -0.15 14.54 11.69
N GLY A 166 0.36 14.57 10.46
CA GLY A 166 -0.48 14.70 9.27
C GLY A 166 -1.52 13.59 9.15
N ALA A 167 -1.21 12.39 9.65
CA ALA A 167 -2.12 11.26 9.69
C ALA A 167 -3.36 11.56 10.55
N LEU A 168 -3.15 11.89 11.83
CA LEU A 168 -4.23 12.26 12.74
C LEU A 168 -4.97 13.51 12.24
N LEU A 169 -4.21 14.52 11.80
CA LEU A 169 -4.75 15.79 11.34
C LEU A 169 -5.71 15.64 10.16
N THR A 170 -5.49 14.66 9.28
CA THR A 170 -6.41 14.34 8.19
C THR A 170 -7.80 13.99 8.71
N PHE A 171 -7.90 13.16 9.75
CA PHE A 171 -9.17 12.77 10.35
C PHE A 171 -9.78 13.87 11.22
N VAL A 172 -8.94 14.68 11.90
CA VAL A 172 -9.41 15.89 12.58
C VAL A 172 -10.06 16.84 11.57
N TRP A 173 -9.43 17.11 10.42
CA TRP A 173 -10.04 17.96 9.39
C TRP A 173 -11.33 17.39 8.83
N LEU A 174 -11.39 16.07 8.62
CA LEU A 174 -12.60 15.40 8.16
C LEU A 174 -13.77 15.59 9.15
N ASP A 175 -13.49 15.44 10.46
CA ASP A 175 -14.44 15.75 11.53
C ASP A 175 -14.87 17.22 11.53
N ARG A 176 -13.93 18.17 11.40
CA ARG A 176 -14.24 19.61 11.36
C ARG A 176 -15.07 20.03 10.15
N LEU A 177 -15.04 19.25 9.06
CA LEU A 177 -15.90 19.43 7.89
C LEU A 177 -17.32 18.84 8.07
N GLY A 178 -17.61 18.24 9.24
CA GLY A 178 -18.90 17.61 9.55
C GLY A 178 -19.00 16.16 9.05
N LEU A 179 -17.90 15.55 8.61
CA LEU A 179 -17.84 14.18 8.10
C LEU A 179 -17.21 13.26 9.15
N SER A 180 -17.82 13.19 10.34
CA SER A 180 -17.26 12.50 11.50
C SER A 180 -17.57 11.00 11.58
N GLY A 181 -16.72 10.25 12.30
CA GLY A 181 -16.94 8.84 12.60
C GLY A 181 -16.40 7.86 11.54
N GLY A 182 -16.41 6.57 11.91
CA GLY A 182 -15.72 5.51 11.18
C GLY A 182 -16.17 5.33 9.73
N ALA A 183 -17.46 5.51 9.42
CA ALA A 183 -17.95 5.38 8.05
C ALA A 183 -17.37 6.43 7.08
N TRP A 184 -17.27 7.69 7.50
CA TRP A 184 -16.70 8.75 6.67
C TRP A 184 -15.19 8.61 6.51
N ALA A 185 -14.50 8.27 7.60
CA ALA A 185 -13.08 7.95 7.58
C ALA A 185 -12.78 6.76 6.63
N ALA A 186 -13.61 5.72 6.68
CA ALA A 186 -13.51 4.56 5.80
C ALA A 186 -13.70 4.94 4.33
N TRP A 187 -14.72 5.76 4.01
CA TRP A 187 -14.92 6.25 2.66
C TRP A 187 -13.74 7.07 2.15
N LEU A 188 -13.17 7.97 2.97
CA LEU A 188 -11.98 8.73 2.60
C LEU A 188 -10.83 7.78 2.23
N CYS A 189 -10.54 6.81 3.09
CA CYS A 189 -9.46 5.85 2.89
C CYS A 189 -9.65 5.02 1.62
N VAL A 190 -10.84 4.44 1.43
CA VAL A 190 -11.13 3.56 0.29
C VAL A 190 -11.17 4.34 -1.02
N LEU A 191 -11.81 5.52 -1.06
CA LEU A 191 -11.89 6.30 -2.31
C LEU A 191 -10.51 6.78 -2.75
N VAL A 192 -9.72 7.32 -1.81
CA VAL A 192 -8.37 7.82 -2.10
C VAL A 192 -7.42 6.66 -2.41
N GLY A 193 -7.42 5.60 -1.61
CA GLY A 193 -6.55 4.44 -1.81
C GLY A 193 -6.81 3.68 -3.10
N THR A 194 -8.07 3.40 -3.42
CA THR A 194 -8.41 2.72 -4.69
C THR A 194 -8.10 3.58 -5.92
N SER A 195 -8.08 4.92 -5.77
CA SER A 195 -7.68 5.84 -6.84
C SER A 195 -6.20 5.74 -7.21
N ALA A 196 -5.35 5.13 -6.37
CA ALA A 196 -3.97 4.80 -6.74
C ALA A 196 -3.93 3.97 -8.04
N ALA A 197 -4.93 3.12 -8.28
CA ALA A 197 -5.03 2.36 -9.52
C ALA A 197 -5.05 3.26 -10.77
N MET A 198 -5.77 4.38 -10.70
CA MET A 198 -5.80 5.40 -11.74
C MET A 198 -4.49 6.19 -11.82
N ALA A 199 -3.92 6.57 -10.67
CA ALA A 199 -2.67 7.32 -10.60
C ALA A 199 -1.50 6.54 -11.25
N LEU A 200 -1.43 5.23 -11.05
CA LEU A 200 -0.47 4.35 -11.70
C LEU A 200 -0.61 4.37 -13.23
N MET A 201 -1.83 4.29 -13.76
CA MET A 201 -2.07 4.32 -15.21
C MET A 201 -1.68 5.68 -15.80
N VAL A 202 -2.01 6.77 -15.10
CA VAL A 202 -1.60 8.12 -15.48
C VAL A 202 -0.08 8.24 -15.52
N THR A 203 0.61 7.70 -14.52
CA THR A 203 2.09 7.72 -14.43
C THR A 203 2.73 7.03 -15.63
N VAL A 204 2.36 5.78 -15.90
CA VAL A 204 2.96 4.98 -16.98
C VAL A 204 2.69 5.61 -18.35
N ARG A 205 1.48 6.16 -18.56
CA ARG A 205 1.18 6.90 -19.80
C ARG A 205 1.96 8.20 -19.92
N ALA A 206 2.12 8.94 -18.83
CA ALA A 206 2.87 10.19 -18.83
C ALA A 206 4.35 9.96 -19.22
N LEU A 207 4.89 8.79 -18.89
CA LEU A 207 6.22 8.32 -19.30
C LEU A 207 6.27 7.71 -20.72
N GLY A 208 5.18 7.80 -21.48
CA GLY A 208 5.14 7.45 -22.90
C GLY A 208 4.71 6.01 -23.23
N ASP A 209 4.22 5.22 -22.26
CA ASP A 209 3.84 3.82 -22.50
C ASP A 209 2.37 3.53 -22.18
N GLU A 210 1.46 4.08 -22.99
CA GLU A 210 0.02 3.81 -22.88
C GLU A 210 -0.31 2.30 -23.05
N THR A 211 0.48 1.57 -23.84
CA THR A 211 0.25 0.14 -24.09
C THR A 211 0.48 -0.68 -22.82
N MET A 212 1.55 -0.42 -22.09
CA MET A 212 1.82 -1.10 -20.82
C MET A 212 0.82 -0.69 -19.74
N ALA A 213 0.41 0.57 -19.69
CA ALA A 213 -0.66 1.00 -18.78
C ALA A 213 -1.95 0.20 -19.01
N ARG A 214 -2.39 0.07 -20.27
CA ARG A 214 -3.58 -0.74 -20.62
C ARG A 214 -3.46 -2.20 -20.22
N ARG A 215 -2.26 -2.78 -20.32
CA ARG A 215 -1.99 -4.17 -19.90
C ARG A 215 -1.99 -4.33 -18.39
N ALA A 216 -1.52 -3.32 -17.65
CA ALA A 216 -1.49 -3.33 -16.18
C ALA A 216 -2.89 -3.12 -15.58
N ALA A 217 -3.76 -2.35 -16.23
CA ALA A 217 -5.05 -1.91 -15.67
C ALA A 217 -5.89 -3.04 -15.03
N PRO A 218 -6.09 -4.22 -15.65
CA PRO A 218 -6.85 -5.30 -15.01
C PRO A 218 -6.18 -5.87 -13.76
N PHE A 219 -4.83 -5.95 -13.75
CA PHE A 219 -4.07 -6.49 -12.61
C PHE A 219 -4.10 -5.53 -11.42
N VAL A 220 -3.99 -4.23 -11.69
CA VAL A 220 -4.05 -3.19 -10.68
C VAL A 220 -5.47 -3.05 -10.11
N ALA A 221 -6.50 -3.15 -10.97
CA ALA A 221 -7.89 -3.03 -10.53
C ALA A 221 -8.39 -4.22 -9.68
N LEU A 222 -7.83 -5.42 -9.89
CA LEU A 222 -8.23 -6.66 -9.20
C LEU A 222 -7.10 -7.20 -8.32
N ALA A 223 -6.33 -6.30 -7.74
CA ALA A 223 -5.23 -6.63 -6.86
C ALA A 223 -5.73 -7.32 -5.57
N PRO A 224 -5.02 -8.34 -5.04
CA PRO A 224 -5.31 -8.89 -3.72
C PRO A 224 -5.12 -7.84 -2.62
N ALA A 225 -4.24 -6.85 -2.85
CA ALA A 225 -4.04 -5.67 -2.04
C ALA A 225 -5.34 -4.97 -1.65
N ALA A 226 -6.42 -5.15 -2.42
CA ALA A 226 -7.76 -4.67 -2.09
C ALA A 226 -8.27 -5.13 -0.70
N VAL A 227 -7.84 -6.30 -0.20
CA VAL A 227 -8.17 -6.77 1.15
C VAL A 227 -7.67 -5.78 2.22
N TRP A 228 -6.48 -5.21 2.03
CA TRP A 228 -5.87 -4.27 2.98
C TRP A 228 -6.07 -2.80 2.60
N LEU A 229 -6.45 -2.51 1.34
CA LEU A 229 -6.95 -1.20 0.93
C LEU A 229 -8.37 -0.95 1.46
N ALA A 230 -9.11 -2.01 1.80
CA ALA A 230 -10.36 -1.89 2.52
C ALA A 230 -10.07 -1.28 3.89
N VAL A 231 -10.64 -0.09 4.10
CA VAL A 231 -10.76 0.62 5.38
C VAL A 231 -9.50 0.62 6.26
N SER A 232 -8.38 1.09 5.70
CA SER A 232 -7.14 1.35 6.43
C SER A 232 -6.58 2.74 6.13
N ALA A 233 -5.91 3.36 7.11
CA ALA A 233 -5.23 4.64 6.88
C ALA A 233 -4.09 4.51 5.85
N ASP A 234 -3.44 3.35 5.74
CA ASP A 234 -2.41 3.09 4.73
C ASP A 234 -2.96 3.16 3.30
N ALA A 235 -4.24 2.82 3.10
CA ALA A 235 -4.90 3.01 1.81
C ALA A 235 -4.91 4.50 1.42
N PHE A 236 -5.28 5.38 2.35
CA PHE A 236 -5.22 6.83 2.15
C PHE A 236 -3.79 7.27 1.81
N TYR A 237 -2.80 6.81 2.57
CA TYR A 237 -1.38 7.15 2.37
C TYR A 237 -0.90 6.75 0.98
N ALA A 238 -1.18 5.50 0.58
CA ALA A 238 -0.83 4.96 -0.73
C ALA A 238 -1.46 5.78 -1.87
N GLY A 239 -2.72 6.18 -1.74
CA GLY A 239 -3.41 7.02 -2.71
C GLY A 239 -2.77 8.41 -2.85
N VAL A 240 -2.49 9.09 -1.73
CA VAL A 240 -1.85 10.41 -1.71
C VAL A 240 -0.51 10.39 -2.42
N VAL A 241 0.39 9.47 -2.05
CA VAL A 241 1.72 9.42 -2.68
C VAL A 241 1.67 8.91 -4.11
N ALA A 242 0.73 8.03 -4.46
CA ALA A 242 0.55 7.58 -5.84
C ALA A 242 0.18 8.75 -6.76
N TRP A 243 -0.71 9.65 -6.32
CA TRP A 243 -1.01 10.88 -7.04
C TRP A 243 0.16 11.87 -7.05
N GLY A 244 0.94 11.96 -5.97
CA GLY A 244 2.18 12.72 -5.96
C GLY A 244 3.14 12.29 -7.08
N ILE A 245 3.36 10.98 -7.24
CA ILE A 245 4.19 10.44 -8.34
C ILE A 245 3.54 10.66 -9.71
N ALA A 246 2.21 10.51 -9.83
CA ALA A 246 1.51 10.75 -11.09
C ALA A 246 1.62 12.20 -11.56
N LEU A 247 1.47 13.16 -10.64
CA LEU A 247 1.67 14.59 -10.92
C LEU A 247 3.12 14.87 -11.27
N LEU A 248 4.09 14.24 -10.58
CA LEU A 248 5.50 14.38 -10.93
C LEU A 248 5.76 13.92 -12.37
N ALA A 249 5.24 12.76 -12.77
CA ALA A 249 5.37 12.24 -14.13
C ALA A 249 4.67 13.16 -15.16
N LEU A 250 3.49 13.68 -14.85
CA LEU A 250 2.80 14.65 -15.71
C LEU A 250 3.56 15.97 -15.85
N SER A 251 4.31 16.38 -14.81
CA SER A 251 5.10 17.61 -14.82
C SER A 251 6.31 17.55 -15.76
N MET A 252 6.73 16.33 -16.15
CA MET A 252 7.83 16.13 -17.12
C MET A 252 7.43 16.51 -18.55
N GLN A 253 6.14 16.77 -18.81
CA GLN A 253 5.63 17.30 -20.07
C GLN A 253 5.77 18.84 -20.11
N GLU A 254 5.91 19.42 -21.31
CA GLU A 254 6.22 20.85 -21.45
C GLU A 254 5.23 21.79 -20.73
N ASN A 255 5.79 22.82 -20.07
CA ASN A 255 5.09 23.95 -19.43
C ASN A 255 4.16 23.62 -18.24
N ARG A 256 4.55 22.68 -17.35
CA ARG A 256 3.73 22.23 -16.21
C ARG A 256 4.35 22.44 -14.82
N ARG A 257 4.97 23.61 -14.60
CA ARG A 257 5.60 23.96 -13.31
C ARG A 257 4.65 23.88 -12.10
N PRO A 258 3.38 24.36 -12.15
CA PRO A 258 2.47 24.23 -11.01
C PRO A 258 2.16 22.77 -10.64
N VAL A 259 2.17 21.87 -11.63
CA VAL A 259 1.93 20.43 -11.42
C VAL A 259 3.09 19.79 -10.64
N SER A 260 4.33 20.23 -10.91
CA SER A 260 5.50 19.80 -10.14
C SER A 260 5.44 20.28 -8.69
N LEU A 261 4.97 21.52 -8.43
CA LEU A 261 4.74 22.00 -7.07
C LEU A 261 3.70 21.16 -6.34
N ALA A 262 2.56 20.89 -6.98
CA ALA A 262 1.51 20.04 -6.42
C ALA A 262 1.99 18.61 -6.15
N ALA A 263 2.83 18.04 -7.03
CA ALA A 263 3.49 16.76 -6.79
C ALA A 263 4.34 16.81 -5.50
N GLY A 264 5.12 17.87 -5.33
CA GLY A 264 5.90 18.14 -4.13
C GLY A 264 5.06 18.24 -2.87
N VAL A 265 3.93 18.95 -2.93
CA VAL A 265 3.00 19.07 -1.79
C VAL A 265 2.44 17.71 -1.39
N LEU A 266 1.99 16.88 -2.34
CA LEU A 266 1.46 15.55 -2.01
C LEU A 266 2.54 14.60 -1.47
N LEU A 267 3.74 14.60 -2.07
CA LEU A 267 4.84 13.75 -1.61
C LEU A 267 5.39 14.22 -0.25
N GLY A 268 5.52 15.54 -0.05
CA GLY A 268 5.89 16.13 1.22
C GLY A 268 4.86 15.84 2.30
N PHE A 269 3.57 15.99 2.00
CA PHE A 269 2.50 15.60 2.92
C PHE A 269 2.53 14.10 3.22
N GLY A 270 2.82 13.25 2.23
CA GLY A 270 3.06 11.82 2.43
C GLY A 270 4.09 11.51 3.53
N VAL A 271 5.21 12.24 3.56
CA VAL A 271 6.24 12.10 4.61
C VAL A 271 5.75 12.52 6.00
N TYR A 272 4.74 13.40 6.07
CA TYR A 272 4.02 13.76 7.30
C TYR A 272 2.78 12.89 7.58
N LEU A 273 2.41 11.99 6.68
CA LEU A 273 1.40 10.95 6.91
C LEU A 273 2.03 9.68 7.48
N ASN A 274 3.22 9.32 7.01
CA ASN A 274 3.94 8.12 7.46
C ASN A 274 5.45 8.29 7.21
N TYR A 275 6.28 8.06 8.23
CA TYR A 275 7.74 8.22 8.14
C TYR A 275 8.38 7.36 7.04
N GLY A 276 7.88 6.15 6.82
CA GLY A 276 8.35 5.23 5.80
C GLY A 276 8.14 5.75 4.37
N LEU A 277 7.21 6.68 4.15
CA LEU A 277 6.97 7.28 2.84
C LEU A 277 8.11 8.15 2.33
N ALA A 278 9.15 8.42 3.14
CA ALA A 278 10.42 8.93 2.63
C ALA A 278 10.99 8.05 1.49
N LEU A 279 10.73 6.73 1.51
CA LEU A 279 11.15 5.80 0.46
C LEU A 279 10.42 6.01 -0.88
N MET A 280 9.35 6.81 -0.93
CA MET A 280 8.73 7.25 -2.18
C MET A 280 9.65 8.12 -3.05
N ALA A 281 10.78 8.59 -2.48
CA ALA A 281 11.87 9.17 -3.25
C ALA A 281 12.39 8.22 -4.35
N LEU A 282 12.31 6.89 -4.16
CA LEU A 282 12.74 5.91 -5.16
C LEU A 282 11.81 5.88 -6.39
N PRO A 283 10.48 5.69 -6.27
CA PRO A 283 9.55 5.89 -7.40
C PRO A 283 9.65 7.28 -8.04
N ALA A 284 9.88 8.34 -7.25
CA ALA A 284 10.05 9.69 -7.78
C ALA A 284 11.31 9.81 -8.64
N ALA A 285 12.44 9.26 -8.18
CA ALA A 285 13.67 9.17 -8.95
C ALA A 285 13.49 8.32 -10.22
N ALA A 286 12.75 7.20 -10.13
CA ALA A 286 12.44 6.36 -11.28
C ALA A 286 11.67 7.12 -12.37
N VAL A 287 10.70 7.96 -11.99
CA VAL A 287 9.99 8.86 -12.91
C VAL A 287 10.96 9.82 -13.61
N LEU A 288 11.80 10.52 -12.83
CA LEU A 288 12.74 11.51 -13.35
C LEU A 288 13.77 10.89 -14.31
N VAL A 289 14.26 9.69 -14.01
CA VAL A 289 15.17 8.92 -14.88
C VAL A 289 14.43 8.41 -16.13
N ALA A 290 13.20 7.91 -15.97
CA ALA A 290 12.42 7.34 -17.07
C ALA A 290 12.00 8.35 -18.13
N GLY A 291 11.80 9.63 -17.77
CA GLY A 291 11.41 10.66 -18.73
C GLY A 291 12.50 11.09 -19.72
N ARG A 292 13.77 10.69 -19.52
CA ARG A 292 14.92 10.86 -20.44
C ARG A 292 15.25 12.29 -20.89
N ALA A 293 14.53 13.30 -20.41
CA ALA A 293 14.75 14.70 -20.73
C ALA A 293 15.30 15.45 -19.50
N VAL A 294 16.58 15.83 -19.56
CA VAL A 294 17.30 16.42 -18.41
C VAL A 294 16.65 17.73 -17.96
N ARG A 295 16.37 18.65 -18.89
CA ARG A 295 15.84 19.97 -18.53
C ARG A 295 14.46 19.89 -17.87
N PRO A 296 13.45 19.18 -18.42
CA PRO A 296 12.18 18.94 -17.71
C PRO A 296 12.38 18.25 -16.35
N ALA A 297 13.24 17.23 -16.27
CA ALA A 297 13.50 16.53 -15.02
C ALA A 297 14.03 17.46 -13.91
N VAL A 298 14.98 18.36 -14.23
CA VAL A 298 15.49 19.32 -13.24
C VAL A 298 14.39 20.27 -12.75
N TRP A 299 13.58 20.83 -13.65
CA TRP A 299 12.50 21.74 -13.24
C TRP A 299 11.41 21.01 -12.45
N SER A 300 11.06 19.79 -12.83
CA SER A 300 10.13 18.93 -12.10
C SER A 300 10.64 18.58 -10.71
N LEU A 301 11.95 18.34 -10.57
CA LEU A 301 12.57 18.07 -9.27
C LEU A 301 12.56 19.33 -8.39
N LEU A 302 12.97 20.49 -8.93
CA LEU A 302 13.01 21.74 -8.18
C LEU A 302 11.62 22.16 -7.68
N GLY A 303 10.59 22.06 -8.52
CA GLY A 303 9.22 22.36 -8.10
C GLY A 303 8.70 21.37 -7.06
N ALA A 304 9.04 20.08 -7.18
CA ALA A 304 8.65 19.07 -6.19
C ALA A 304 9.34 19.29 -4.85
N ILE A 305 10.63 19.62 -4.84
CA ILE A 305 11.37 20.01 -3.63
C ILE A 305 10.73 21.24 -3.00
N ALA A 306 10.43 22.28 -3.78
CA ALA A 306 9.78 23.48 -3.28
C ALA A 306 8.42 23.16 -2.62
N GLY A 307 7.61 22.32 -3.24
CA GLY A 307 6.31 21.91 -2.70
C GLY A 307 6.44 21.12 -1.40
N ALA A 308 7.40 20.19 -1.33
CA ALA A 308 7.65 19.43 -0.12
C ALA A 308 8.19 20.31 1.02
N LEU A 309 9.07 21.26 0.71
CA LEU A 309 9.60 22.22 1.68
C LEU A 309 8.51 23.15 2.23
N VAL A 310 7.50 23.52 1.44
CA VAL A 310 6.34 24.28 1.94
C VAL A 310 5.60 23.48 3.00
N VAL A 311 5.33 22.19 2.77
CA VAL A 311 4.68 21.34 3.77
C VAL A 311 5.54 21.23 5.02
N ALA A 312 6.83 20.95 4.87
CA ALA A 312 7.74 20.84 6.00
C ALA A 312 7.85 22.13 6.82
N ALA A 313 7.93 23.28 6.15
CA ALA A 313 7.95 24.58 6.79
C ALA A 313 6.66 24.85 7.58
N ILE A 314 5.50 24.44 7.08
CA ILE A 314 4.22 24.58 7.81
C ILE A 314 4.27 23.77 9.10
N PHE A 315 4.55 22.47 9.06
CA PHE A 315 4.60 21.64 10.26
C PHE A 315 5.64 22.13 11.27
N THR A 316 6.82 22.54 10.79
CA THR A 316 7.88 23.09 11.63
C THR A 316 7.46 24.40 12.29
N ALA A 317 6.79 25.29 11.56
CA ALA A 317 6.28 26.55 12.09
C ALA A 317 5.18 26.36 13.15
N TYR A 318 4.43 25.25 13.06
CA TYR A 318 3.45 24.84 14.08
C TYR A 318 4.05 23.96 15.18
N GLY A 319 5.39 23.89 15.28
CA GLY A 319 6.10 23.28 16.41
C GLY A 319 6.41 21.79 16.29
N PHE A 320 6.13 21.16 15.15
CA PHE A 320 6.47 19.76 14.93
C PHE A 320 7.74 19.62 14.09
N TRP A 321 8.84 19.19 14.72
CA TRP A 321 10.09 18.84 14.05
C TRP A 321 10.11 17.35 13.68
N TRP A 322 10.24 17.07 12.39
CA TRP A 322 10.05 15.70 11.86
C TRP A 322 11.08 14.70 12.40
N PHE A 323 12.32 15.13 12.59
CA PHE A 323 13.38 14.23 13.06
C PHE A 323 13.20 13.82 14.52
N ASP A 324 12.76 14.74 15.39
CA ASP A 324 12.44 14.39 16.79
C ASP A 324 11.33 13.34 16.82
N GLY A 325 10.28 13.55 16.04
CA GLY A 325 9.21 12.56 15.90
C GLY A 325 9.73 11.21 15.40
N TYR A 326 10.61 11.20 14.39
CA TYR A 326 11.17 9.97 13.85
C TYR A 326 12.01 9.18 14.86
N GLU A 327 12.88 9.85 15.62
CA GLU A 327 13.70 9.24 16.66
C GLU A 327 12.82 8.65 17.78
N LEU A 328 11.81 9.40 18.24
CA LEU A 328 10.89 8.94 19.28
C LEU A 328 10.02 7.77 18.80
N VAL A 329 9.60 7.75 17.53
CA VAL A 329 8.86 6.60 16.97
C VAL A 329 9.73 5.36 16.89
N GLN A 330 11.03 5.47 16.60
CA GLN A 330 11.92 4.31 16.64
C GLN A 330 11.99 3.71 18.05
N GLU A 331 12.09 4.54 19.09
CA GLU A 331 12.05 4.06 20.47
C GLU A 331 10.69 3.42 20.79
N ARG A 332 9.58 4.10 20.46
CA ARG A 332 8.22 3.59 20.65
C ARG A 332 8.00 2.25 19.95
N TYR A 333 8.58 2.06 18.77
CA TYR A 333 8.49 0.81 18.01
C TYR A 333 9.02 -0.38 18.82
N TYR A 334 10.17 -0.23 19.48
CA TYR A 334 10.78 -1.27 20.31
C TYR A 334 10.21 -1.36 21.73
N GLN A 335 9.45 -0.36 22.20
CA GLN A 335 8.62 -0.50 23.40
C GLN A 335 7.40 -1.41 23.15
N GLY A 336 6.96 -1.55 21.88
CA GLY A 336 5.80 -2.38 21.50
C GLY A 336 6.13 -3.82 21.10
N ILE A 337 5.16 -4.45 20.43
CA ILE A 337 5.21 -5.86 19.99
C ILE A 337 6.36 -6.16 19.01
N ALA A 338 7.03 -5.14 18.46
CA ALA A 338 8.15 -5.34 17.56
C ALA A 338 9.30 -6.11 18.23
N THR A 339 9.52 -5.94 19.53
CA THR A 339 10.56 -6.69 20.26
C THR A 339 10.26 -8.18 20.31
N ASP A 340 8.97 -8.54 20.30
CA ASP A 340 8.53 -9.94 20.26
C ASP A 340 8.46 -10.51 18.83
N ARG A 341 8.68 -9.71 17.79
CA ARG A 341 8.70 -10.14 16.39
C ARG A 341 10.16 -10.33 15.92
N PRO A 342 10.72 -11.55 15.92
CA PRO A 342 12.13 -11.79 15.57
C PRO A 342 12.36 -11.63 14.06
N PHE A 343 13.50 -11.04 13.69
CA PHE A 343 13.84 -10.78 12.29
C PHE A 343 14.19 -12.08 11.53
N GLU A 344 14.61 -13.12 12.25
CA GLU A 344 14.94 -14.45 11.74
C GLU A 344 13.77 -15.11 10.98
N TYR A 345 12.53 -14.79 11.37
CA TYR A 345 11.33 -15.16 10.64
C TYR A 345 10.85 -14.02 9.74
N TRP A 346 10.69 -12.80 10.29
CA TRP A 346 10.02 -11.72 9.57
C TRP A 346 10.81 -11.18 8.38
N GLY A 347 12.15 -11.19 8.40
CA GLY A 347 12.97 -10.68 7.29
C GLY A 347 12.80 -11.43 5.96
N TRP A 348 12.20 -12.62 5.96
CA TRP A 348 11.82 -13.32 4.73
C TRP A 348 10.31 -13.56 4.62
N ALA A 349 9.63 -13.77 5.75
CA ALA A 349 8.18 -13.97 5.78
C ALA A 349 7.39 -12.71 5.38
N ASN A 350 7.95 -11.52 5.60
CA ASN A 350 7.38 -10.27 5.10
C ASN A 350 7.23 -10.27 3.57
N PHE A 351 8.20 -10.83 2.82
CA PHE A 351 8.08 -10.96 1.37
C PHE A 351 6.98 -11.96 0.95
N ALA A 352 6.72 -12.99 1.76
CA ALA A 352 5.59 -13.88 1.53
C ALA A 352 4.26 -13.13 1.69
N ALA A 353 4.10 -12.35 2.76
CA ALA A 353 2.94 -11.50 2.98
C ALA A 353 2.76 -10.48 1.85
N LEU A 354 3.84 -9.85 1.38
CA LEU A 354 3.81 -9.00 0.20
C LEU A 354 3.30 -9.75 -1.04
N PHE A 355 3.79 -10.96 -1.30
CA PHE A 355 3.35 -11.75 -2.47
C PHE A 355 1.89 -12.18 -2.37
N CYS A 356 1.35 -12.36 -1.17
CA CYS A 356 -0.09 -12.47 -0.94
C CYS A 356 -0.82 -11.19 -1.35
N ALA A 357 -0.30 -10.01 -0.99
CA ALA A 357 -0.90 -8.71 -1.33
C ALA A 357 -0.79 -8.34 -2.81
N VAL A 358 0.35 -8.58 -3.47
CA VAL A 358 0.55 -8.20 -4.87
C VAL A 358 0.13 -9.31 -5.85
N GLY A 359 0.00 -10.54 -5.37
CA GLY A 359 -0.29 -11.73 -6.17
C GLY A 359 0.94 -12.30 -6.89
N ILE A 360 0.95 -13.63 -7.09
CA ILE A 360 2.08 -14.39 -7.68
C ILE A 360 2.45 -13.95 -9.11
N ALA A 361 1.53 -13.30 -9.83
CA ALA A 361 1.80 -12.74 -11.14
C ALA A 361 2.95 -11.70 -11.13
N VAL A 362 3.13 -10.99 -10.01
CA VAL A 362 4.20 -9.99 -9.84
C VAL A 362 5.58 -10.65 -9.78
N PRO A 363 5.89 -11.56 -8.85
CA PRO A 363 7.18 -12.25 -8.85
C PRO A 363 7.41 -13.09 -10.11
N ALA A 364 6.35 -13.65 -10.72
CA ALA A 364 6.47 -14.34 -12.02
C ALA A 364 7.01 -13.43 -13.14
N ALA A 365 6.75 -12.12 -13.05
CA ALA A 365 7.22 -11.14 -14.03
C ALA A 365 8.66 -10.64 -13.80
N PHE A 366 9.24 -10.88 -12.61
CA PHE A 366 10.57 -10.39 -12.24
C PHE A 366 11.69 -10.71 -13.24
N PRO A 367 11.78 -11.92 -13.84
CA PRO A 367 12.80 -12.20 -14.86
C PRO A 367 12.77 -11.25 -16.06
N ARG A 368 11.58 -10.71 -16.40
CA ARG A 368 11.42 -9.71 -17.46
C ARG A 368 11.66 -8.30 -16.95
N ILE A 369 11.23 -8.01 -15.72
CA ILE A 369 11.45 -6.71 -15.06
C ILE A 369 12.94 -6.38 -14.98
N PHE A 370 13.78 -7.34 -14.56
CA PHE A 370 15.23 -7.10 -14.42
C PHE A 370 16.01 -7.18 -15.73
N SER A 371 15.35 -7.44 -16.87
CA SER A 371 16.03 -7.60 -18.16
C SER A 371 16.04 -6.33 -19.02
N ARG A 372 15.32 -5.28 -18.61
CA ARG A 372 15.13 -4.05 -19.40
C ARG A 372 15.10 -2.81 -18.53
N VAL A 373 15.41 -1.68 -19.13
CA VAL A 373 15.38 -0.35 -18.50
C VAL A 373 14.34 0.53 -19.21
N GLN A 374 13.07 0.10 -19.18
CA GLN A 374 11.92 0.88 -19.65
C GLN A 374 11.20 1.50 -18.45
N PRO A 375 10.35 2.54 -18.65
CA PRO A 375 9.66 3.21 -17.55
C PRO A 375 8.96 2.27 -16.57
N ILE A 376 8.23 1.27 -17.08
CA ILE A 376 7.54 0.29 -16.22
C ILE A 376 8.51 -0.57 -15.40
N ASN A 377 9.65 -0.94 -15.96
CA ASN A 377 10.69 -1.69 -15.24
C ASN A 377 11.25 -0.85 -14.10
N LEU A 378 11.58 0.41 -14.36
CA LEU A 378 12.13 1.33 -13.35
C LEU A 378 11.15 1.55 -12.19
N LEU A 379 9.85 1.74 -12.47
CA LEU A 379 8.83 1.91 -11.44
C LEU A 379 8.68 0.66 -10.57
N VAL A 380 8.63 -0.53 -11.16
CA VAL A 380 8.54 -1.80 -10.42
C VAL A 380 9.80 -2.03 -9.59
N ILE A 381 10.99 -1.79 -10.17
CA ILE A 381 12.28 -1.92 -9.46
C ILE A 381 12.34 -0.94 -8.29
N ALA A 382 11.86 0.29 -8.46
CA ALA A 382 11.83 1.28 -7.38
C ALA A 382 10.87 0.90 -6.25
N GLY A 383 9.68 0.37 -6.58
CA GLY A 383 8.76 -0.17 -5.58
C GLY A 383 9.38 -1.34 -4.80
N LEU A 384 10.02 -2.28 -5.50
CA LEU A 384 10.72 -3.39 -4.85
C LEU A 384 11.92 -2.93 -4.01
N ALA A 385 12.70 -1.95 -4.49
CA ALA A 385 13.82 -1.40 -3.75
C ALA A 385 13.35 -0.69 -2.46
N ALA A 386 12.23 0.04 -2.51
CA ALA A 386 11.62 0.63 -1.34
C ALA A 386 11.20 -0.45 -0.32
N VAL A 387 10.58 -1.53 -0.78
CA VAL A 387 10.24 -2.68 0.08
C VAL A 387 11.50 -3.28 0.72
N VAL A 388 12.55 -3.56 -0.06
CA VAL A 388 13.79 -4.15 0.49
C VAL A 388 14.44 -3.22 1.51
N MET A 389 14.46 -1.91 1.26
CA MET A 389 14.99 -0.94 2.23
C MET A 389 14.12 -0.86 3.49
N ALA A 390 12.80 -0.90 3.35
CA ALA A 390 11.87 -0.92 4.48
C ALA A 390 12.05 -2.18 5.34
N ASP A 391 12.21 -3.34 4.71
CA ASP A 391 12.43 -4.62 5.40
C ASP A 391 13.77 -4.64 6.15
N LEU A 392 14.85 -4.25 5.46
CA LEU A 392 16.20 -4.21 6.04
C LEU A 392 16.35 -3.16 7.15
N SER A 393 15.47 -2.15 7.21
CA SER A 393 15.45 -1.20 8.32
C SER A 393 15.01 -1.84 9.65
N GLN A 394 14.36 -3.01 9.59
CA GLN A 394 13.71 -3.70 10.72
C GLN A 394 12.58 -2.91 11.39
N LEU A 395 12.18 -1.77 10.83
CA LEU A 395 11.05 -0.95 11.29
C LEU A 395 9.71 -1.35 10.61
N SER A 396 9.66 -2.52 9.95
CA SER A 396 8.45 -3.05 9.31
C SER A 396 8.34 -4.57 9.44
N LYS A 397 8.34 -5.08 10.67
CA LYS A 397 8.16 -6.51 10.98
C LYS A 397 6.67 -6.89 11.11
N ALA A 398 6.24 -7.87 10.32
CA ALA A 398 4.85 -8.28 10.13
C ALA A 398 3.95 -7.19 9.55
N GLU A 399 2.70 -7.54 9.23
CA GLU A 399 1.69 -6.63 8.67
C GLU A 399 2.10 -5.95 7.35
N THR A 400 3.14 -6.46 6.68
CA THR A 400 3.75 -5.85 5.50
C THR A 400 2.84 -5.86 4.28
N GLU A 401 1.85 -6.75 4.26
CA GLU A 401 0.76 -6.78 3.29
C GLU A 401 -0.08 -5.48 3.30
N ARG A 402 -0.12 -4.77 4.44
CA ARG A 402 -0.70 -3.43 4.59
C ARG A 402 0.36 -2.33 4.57
N ILE A 403 1.40 -2.44 5.40
CA ILE A 403 2.40 -1.37 5.60
C ILE A 403 3.09 -1.00 4.28
N TRP A 404 3.31 -1.98 3.40
CA TRP A 404 4.00 -1.74 2.13
C TRP A 404 3.06 -1.37 0.98
N LEU A 405 1.74 -1.19 1.20
CA LEU A 405 0.79 -0.77 0.16
C LEU A 405 1.31 0.37 -0.73
N PRO A 406 1.87 1.48 -0.18
CA PRO A 406 2.41 2.57 -1.01
C PRO A 406 3.47 2.14 -2.03
N PHE A 407 4.25 1.10 -1.73
CA PHE A 407 5.31 0.56 -2.59
C PHE A 407 4.80 -0.61 -3.45
N ALA A 408 4.02 -1.49 -2.84
CA ALA A 408 3.43 -2.69 -3.42
C ALA A 408 2.53 -2.35 -4.62
N MET A 409 1.82 -1.22 -4.56
CA MET A 409 1.00 -0.76 -5.69
C MET A 409 1.84 -0.64 -6.98
N TRP A 410 3.04 -0.09 -6.92
CA TRP A 410 3.93 0.03 -8.09
C TRP A 410 4.39 -1.31 -8.65
N MET A 411 4.49 -2.33 -7.80
CA MET A 411 4.84 -3.69 -8.21
C MET A 411 3.72 -4.36 -9.01
N LEU A 412 2.45 -3.97 -8.82
CA LEU A 412 1.30 -4.45 -9.61
C LEU A 412 1.36 -4.06 -11.09
N LEU A 413 2.29 -3.19 -11.49
CA LEU A 413 2.60 -2.94 -12.89
C LEU A 413 3.34 -4.12 -13.55
N ALA A 414 4.04 -4.95 -12.78
CA ALA A 414 4.91 -5.99 -13.29
C ALA A 414 4.22 -7.01 -14.23
N PRO A 415 3.00 -7.50 -13.95
CA PRO A 415 2.33 -8.47 -14.82
C PRO A 415 2.07 -7.97 -16.25
N ALA A 416 2.10 -6.65 -16.49
CA ALA A 416 1.95 -6.08 -17.83
C ALA A 416 3.03 -6.54 -18.82
N VAL A 417 4.23 -6.88 -18.34
CA VAL A 417 5.34 -7.38 -19.18
C VAL A 417 5.25 -8.88 -19.46
N LEU A 418 4.33 -9.61 -18.80
CA LEU A 418 4.08 -11.03 -19.08
C LEU A 418 3.47 -11.21 -20.48
N PRO A 419 3.61 -12.39 -21.08
CA PRO A 419 3.00 -12.69 -22.38
C PRO A 419 1.48 -12.48 -22.32
N GLN A 420 0.94 -11.66 -23.22
CA GLN A 420 -0.50 -11.30 -23.24
C GLN A 420 -1.44 -12.51 -23.24
N ARG A 421 -1.04 -13.59 -23.92
CA ARG A 421 -1.81 -14.85 -23.98
C ARG A 421 -2.00 -15.51 -22.59
N THR A 422 -1.15 -15.18 -21.63
CA THR A 422 -1.19 -15.70 -20.26
C THR A 422 -1.88 -14.75 -19.28
N HIS A 423 -2.27 -13.55 -19.68
CA HIS A 423 -2.83 -12.54 -18.76
C HIS A 423 -4.07 -13.04 -18.03
N ARG A 424 -4.99 -13.72 -18.71
CA ARG A 424 -6.17 -14.31 -18.07
C ARG A 424 -5.82 -15.35 -17.01
N PHE A 425 -4.80 -16.18 -17.27
CA PHE A 425 -4.33 -17.17 -16.32
C PHE A 425 -3.78 -16.51 -15.06
N TRP A 426 -2.91 -15.50 -15.22
CA TRP A 426 -2.32 -14.77 -14.10
C TRP A 426 -3.35 -13.96 -13.31
N LEU A 427 -4.30 -13.30 -14.00
CA LEU A 427 -5.42 -12.62 -13.34
C LEU A 427 -6.29 -13.61 -12.58
N GLY A 428 -6.58 -14.77 -13.16
CA GLY A 428 -7.34 -15.84 -12.52
C GLY A 428 -6.68 -16.28 -11.21
N LEU A 429 -5.37 -16.55 -11.23
CA LEU A 429 -4.63 -16.90 -10.01
C LEU A 429 -4.69 -15.78 -8.97
N GLN A 430 -4.54 -14.52 -9.40
CA GLN A 430 -4.56 -13.37 -8.52
C GLN A 430 -5.90 -13.18 -7.80
N VAL A 431 -7.02 -13.23 -8.53
CA VAL A 431 -8.35 -13.11 -7.92
C VAL A 431 -8.70 -14.32 -7.06
N LEU A 432 -8.24 -15.52 -7.42
CA LEU A 432 -8.43 -16.71 -6.59
C LEU A 432 -7.70 -16.58 -5.25
N VAL A 433 -6.45 -16.08 -5.26
CA VAL A 433 -5.69 -15.83 -4.03
C VAL A 433 -6.38 -14.76 -3.17
N ALA A 434 -6.81 -13.66 -3.79
CA ALA A 434 -7.53 -12.60 -3.07
C ALA A 434 -8.82 -13.11 -2.42
N LEU A 435 -9.64 -13.88 -3.16
CA LEU A 435 -10.84 -14.50 -2.62
C LEU A 435 -10.51 -15.52 -1.51
N ALA A 436 -9.49 -16.36 -1.70
CA ALA A 436 -9.10 -17.33 -0.68
C ALA A 436 -8.67 -16.65 0.62
N ILE A 437 -7.80 -15.64 0.54
CA ILE A 437 -7.37 -14.86 1.71
C ILE A 437 -8.58 -14.22 2.39
N ASN A 438 -9.40 -13.47 1.65
CA ASN A 438 -10.54 -12.73 2.19
C ASN A 438 -11.70 -13.60 2.69
N HIS A 439 -11.72 -14.92 2.43
CA HIS A 439 -12.80 -15.79 2.91
C HIS A 439 -12.31 -16.78 3.97
N LEU A 440 -11.00 -17.05 4.02
CA LEU A 440 -10.40 -17.96 5.00
C LEU A 440 -9.76 -17.23 6.17
N LEU A 441 -9.43 -15.95 6.00
CA LEU A 441 -8.75 -15.12 6.98
C LEU A 441 -9.53 -13.82 7.21
N PHE A 442 -9.84 -13.57 8.47
CA PHE A 442 -10.38 -12.31 8.92
C PHE A 442 -9.24 -11.35 9.27
N THR A 443 -9.04 -10.31 8.47
CA THR A 443 -8.06 -9.26 8.74
C THR A 443 -8.62 -8.23 9.72
N ASN A 444 -7.71 -7.57 10.46
CA ASN A 444 -8.08 -6.44 11.31
C ASN A 444 -8.46 -5.19 10.49
N TRP A 445 -8.03 -5.17 9.23
CA TRP A 445 -8.22 -4.14 8.22
C TRP A 445 -9.52 -4.39 7.46
#